data_AF-A0A0X8GMA8-F1
#
_entry.id   AF-A0A0X8GMA8-F1
#
_cell.length_a   1.000
_cell.length_b   1.000
_cell.length_c   1.000
_cell.angle_alpha   90.00
_cell.angle_beta   90.00
_cell.angle_gamma   90.00
#
_symmetry.space_group_name_H-M   'P 1'
#
loop_
_entity.id
_entity.type
_entity.pdbx_description
1 polymer ?
#
loop_
_entity_poly.entity_id
_entity_poly.type
_entity_poly.pdbx_seq_one_letter_code
_entity_poly.pdbx_strand_id
1 'polypeptide(L)'
;MQPFSSPEKYALLSALSDLESGSVRQWFFLELAALETKGPRSKRARCWIFLLPKLGPALLAPLLIKRGIQGAALYLPAARHRFDLIRQSLNDALLLAISLLALLAGFDRLTASLQFALWLLAICGAAWQIWRTRSTLAVNTADNTLPGAEASLGLYGILIAKEIDPSLAQRLIKDLRQDISSHLAALQNQLPELAPATGTPYAQAFKAISWFIPLLPSAWLLGFMPAAWGWIICCLLLITLSYLINRQWQTPALLALSGLCVYALAKLAHWL
;
A
#
# COMPACT_ATOMS: atom_id res chain seq x y z
N MET A 1 7.61 -14.89 -13.05
CA MET A 1 7.13 -13.65 -13.70
C MET A 1 8.23 -13.19 -14.64
N GLN A 2 7.93 -12.92 -15.92
CA GLN A 2 8.96 -12.46 -16.87
C GLN A 2 9.47 -11.06 -16.50
N PRO A 3 10.79 -10.81 -16.52
CA PRO A 3 11.36 -9.49 -16.31
C PRO A 3 10.91 -8.50 -17.40
N PHE A 4 11.03 -7.20 -17.13
CA PHE A 4 10.86 -6.16 -18.14
C PHE A 4 12.08 -6.11 -19.05
N SER A 5 11.86 -5.87 -20.34
CA SER A 5 12.96 -5.63 -21.28
C SER A 5 13.62 -4.28 -20.99
N SER A 6 14.87 -4.10 -21.45
CA SER A 6 15.61 -2.84 -21.29
C SER A 6 14.82 -1.58 -21.71
N PRO A 7 14.12 -1.54 -22.87
CA PRO A 7 13.30 -0.37 -23.23
C PRO A 7 12.06 -0.17 -22.36
N GLU A 8 11.51 -1.25 -21.78
CA GLU A 8 10.41 -1.14 -20.81
C GLU A 8 10.91 -0.57 -19.48
N LYS A 9 12.10 -0.98 -19.04
CA LYS A 9 12.74 -0.43 -17.84
C LYS A 9 13.05 1.05 -17.99
N TYR A 10 13.64 1.46 -19.12
CA TYR A 10 13.87 2.87 -19.46
C TYR A 10 12.56 3.67 -19.32
N ALA A 11 11.49 3.22 -19.98
CA ALA A 11 10.21 3.93 -19.98
C ALA A 11 9.58 4.05 -18.58
N LEU A 12 9.74 3.01 -17.74
CA LEU A 12 9.22 3.01 -16.38
C LEU A 12 10.06 3.86 -15.43
N LEU A 13 11.39 3.84 -15.56
CA LEU A 13 12.29 4.72 -14.79
C LEU A 13 12.09 6.18 -15.15
N SER A 14 11.93 6.52 -16.44
CA SER A 14 11.55 7.88 -16.86
C SER A 14 10.21 8.30 -16.26
N ALA A 15 9.19 7.43 -16.29
CA ALA A 15 7.89 7.75 -15.70
C ALA A 15 7.96 7.92 -14.17
N LEU A 16 8.82 7.17 -13.47
CA LEU A 16 9.07 7.36 -12.04
C LEU A 16 9.78 8.69 -11.78
N SER A 17 10.75 9.07 -12.61
CA SER A 17 11.37 10.40 -12.58
C SER A 17 10.32 11.50 -12.74
N ASP A 18 9.42 11.38 -13.72
CA ASP A 18 8.36 12.37 -13.97
C ASP A 18 7.42 12.54 -12.76
N LEU A 19 7.11 11.45 -12.05
CA LEU A 19 6.28 11.48 -10.85
C LEU A 19 6.97 12.12 -9.64
N GLU A 20 8.30 12.11 -9.63
CA GLU A 20 9.13 12.66 -8.56
C GLU A 20 9.76 14.01 -8.96
N SER A 21 9.21 14.65 -10.00
CA SER A 21 9.69 15.92 -10.53
C SER A 21 9.87 16.98 -9.43
N GLY A 22 11.03 17.64 -9.45
CA GLY A 22 11.39 18.65 -8.44
C GLY A 22 12.00 18.08 -7.16
N SER A 23 12.22 16.77 -7.06
CA SER A 23 12.90 16.12 -5.94
C SER A 23 14.24 15.50 -6.33
N VAL A 24 15.11 15.23 -5.36
CA VAL A 24 16.38 14.50 -5.56
C VAL A 24 16.14 13.11 -6.20
N ARG A 25 14.98 12.49 -5.93
CA ARG A 25 14.60 11.18 -6.49
C ARG A 25 14.43 11.20 -8.01
N GLN A 26 14.04 12.35 -8.59
CA GLN A 26 13.98 12.52 -10.05
C GLN A 26 15.32 12.15 -10.70
N TRP A 27 16.40 12.75 -10.19
CA TRP A 27 17.76 12.55 -10.72
C TRP A 27 18.26 11.13 -10.49
N PHE A 28 17.91 10.51 -9.37
CA PHE A 28 18.20 9.09 -9.13
C PHE A 28 17.56 8.20 -10.20
N PHE A 29 16.28 8.40 -10.54
CA PHE A 29 15.65 7.58 -11.58
C PHE A 29 16.18 7.87 -12.98
N LEU A 30 16.61 9.10 -13.28
CA LEU A 30 17.26 9.44 -14.54
C LEU A 30 18.64 8.79 -14.69
N GLU A 31 19.45 8.78 -13.62
CA GLU A 31 20.74 8.08 -13.60
C GLU A 31 20.58 6.58 -13.89
N LEU A 32 19.53 5.97 -13.32
CA LEU A 32 19.21 4.57 -13.62
C LEU A 32 18.66 4.37 -15.03
N ALA A 33 17.83 5.30 -15.52
CA ALA A 33 17.29 5.23 -16.87
C ALA A 33 18.41 5.33 -17.93
N ALA A 34 19.47 6.10 -17.66
CA ALA A 34 20.61 6.25 -18.56
C ALA A 34 21.39 4.94 -18.79
N LEU A 35 21.27 3.96 -17.89
CA LEU A 35 21.87 2.63 -18.04
C LEU A 35 21.06 1.71 -18.98
N GLU A 36 19.83 2.09 -19.32
CA GLU A 36 18.91 1.27 -20.08
C GLU A 36 18.72 1.80 -21.52
N THR A 37 18.42 0.90 -22.46
CA THR A 37 18.25 1.25 -23.87
C THR A 37 16.94 1.99 -24.11
N LYS A 38 17.00 3.14 -24.80
CA LYS A 38 15.79 3.86 -25.20
C LYS A 38 15.10 3.13 -26.35
N GLY A 39 13.78 2.92 -26.22
CA GLY A 39 12.99 2.24 -27.25
C GLY A 39 11.49 2.52 -27.16
N PRO A 40 10.70 1.98 -28.10
CA PRO A 40 9.26 2.20 -28.15
C PRO A 40 8.55 1.57 -26.94
N ARG A 41 7.53 2.28 -26.41
CA ARG A 41 6.76 1.85 -25.25
C ARG A 41 5.85 0.66 -25.60
N SER A 42 6.15 -0.49 -25.00
CA SER A 42 5.29 -1.68 -25.09
C SER A 42 3.91 -1.44 -24.44
N LYS A 43 2.91 -2.27 -24.79
CA LYS A 43 1.58 -2.24 -24.14
C LYS A 43 1.69 -2.52 -22.64
N ARG A 44 2.59 -3.42 -22.26
CA ARG A 44 2.86 -3.78 -20.86
C ARG A 44 3.41 -2.58 -20.10
N ALA A 45 4.41 -1.88 -20.63
CA ALA A 45 4.97 -0.69 -20.01
C ALA A 45 3.90 0.42 -19.85
N ARG A 46 3.05 0.65 -20.86
CA ARG A 46 1.95 1.64 -20.78
C ARG A 46 0.98 1.35 -19.64
N CYS A 47 0.60 0.09 -19.44
CA CYS A 47 -0.27 -0.29 -18.32
C CYS A 47 0.37 0.05 -16.96
N TRP A 48 1.66 -0.23 -16.79
CA TRP A 48 2.38 0.10 -15.56
C TRP A 48 2.53 1.61 -15.36
N ILE A 49 2.87 2.35 -16.42
CA ILE A 49 2.94 3.83 -16.39
C ILE A 49 1.59 4.43 -15.99
N PHE A 50 0.48 3.84 -16.41
CA PHE A 50 -0.86 4.28 -16.00
C PHE A 50 -1.19 3.93 -14.53
N LEU A 51 -0.70 2.79 -14.03
CA LEU A 51 -0.93 2.36 -12.64
C LEU A 51 -0.08 3.14 -11.63
N LEU A 52 1.14 3.54 -11.99
CA LEU A 52 2.06 4.28 -11.14
C LEU A 52 1.46 5.54 -10.48
N PRO A 53 0.83 6.49 -11.21
CA PRO A 53 0.20 7.65 -10.59
C PRO A 53 -1.03 7.32 -9.75
N LYS A 54 -1.74 6.22 -10.05
CA LYS A 54 -2.99 5.85 -9.37
C LYS A 54 -2.77 5.13 -8.05
N LEU A 55 -1.87 4.14 -8.05
CA LEU A 55 -1.57 3.31 -6.88
C LEU A 55 -0.39 3.88 -6.07
N GLY A 56 0.45 4.67 -6.73
CA GLY A 56 1.70 5.18 -6.19
C GLY A 56 2.86 4.18 -6.34
N PRO A 57 4.10 4.68 -6.43
CA PRO A 57 5.28 3.85 -6.65
C PRO A 57 5.56 2.87 -5.51
N ALA A 58 5.21 3.22 -4.26
CA ALA A 58 5.45 2.37 -3.11
C ALA A 58 4.63 1.07 -3.10
N LEU A 59 3.34 1.10 -3.46
CA LEU A 59 2.54 -0.14 -3.51
C LEU A 59 3.00 -1.08 -4.63
N LEU A 60 3.50 -0.51 -5.72
CA LEU A 60 3.96 -1.25 -6.89
C LEU A 60 5.41 -1.72 -6.79
N ALA A 61 6.20 -1.15 -5.88
CA ALA A 61 7.61 -1.47 -5.66
C ALA A 61 7.95 -2.98 -5.61
N PRO A 62 7.28 -3.83 -4.81
CA PRO A 62 7.63 -5.26 -4.76
C PRO A 62 7.42 -5.97 -6.10
N LEU A 63 6.43 -5.54 -6.90
CA LEU A 63 6.18 -6.12 -8.22
C LEU A 63 7.15 -5.58 -9.27
N LEU A 64 7.55 -4.31 -9.17
CA LEU A 64 8.56 -3.69 -10.03
C LEU A 64 9.93 -4.33 -9.83
N ILE A 65 10.33 -4.58 -8.58
CA ILE A 65 11.59 -5.25 -8.23
C ILE A 65 11.61 -6.68 -8.78
N LYS A 66 10.53 -7.45 -8.57
CA LYS A 66 10.40 -8.81 -9.14
C LYS A 66 10.47 -8.85 -10.67
N ARG A 67 10.21 -7.73 -11.34
CA ARG A 67 10.30 -7.59 -12.79
C ARG A 67 11.59 -6.91 -13.25
N GLY A 68 12.54 -6.69 -12.35
CA GLY A 68 13.88 -6.21 -12.67
C GLY A 68 14.10 -4.70 -12.59
N ILE A 69 13.16 -3.92 -12.02
CA ILE A 69 13.40 -2.50 -11.71
C ILE A 69 13.92 -2.39 -10.28
N GLN A 70 15.23 -2.53 -10.13
CA GLN A 70 15.89 -2.53 -8.82
C GLN A 70 15.82 -1.16 -8.13
N GLY A 71 15.78 -0.05 -8.88
CA GLY A 71 15.61 1.30 -8.33
C GLY A 71 14.32 1.48 -7.50
N ALA A 72 13.30 0.64 -7.70
CA ALA A 72 12.10 0.65 -6.88
C ALA A 72 12.33 0.17 -5.43
N ALA A 73 13.51 -0.40 -5.12
CA ALA A 73 13.93 -0.76 -3.76
C ALA A 73 13.90 0.44 -2.80
N LEU A 74 14.12 1.65 -3.33
CA LEU A 74 13.98 2.92 -2.62
C LEU A 74 12.64 3.02 -1.85
N TYR A 75 11.57 2.47 -2.41
CA TYR A 75 10.23 2.55 -1.84
C TYR A 75 9.86 1.38 -0.93
N LEU A 76 10.72 0.37 -0.74
CA LEU A 76 10.39 -0.80 0.10
C LEU A 76 10.02 -0.43 1.55
N PRO A 77 10.74 0.48 2.24
CA PRO A 77 10.35 0.87 3.60
C PRO A 77 8.95 1.51 3.64
N ALA A 78 8.67 2.44 2.73
CA ALA A 78 7.35 3.07 2.60
C ALA A 78 6.27 2.05 2.20
N ALA A 79 6.60 1.09 1.34
CA ALA A 79 5.70 0.01 0.94
C ALA A 79 5.30 -0.85 2.14
N ARG A 80 6.27 -1.29 2.95
CA ARG A 80 6.03 -2.09 4.16
C ARG A 80 5.11 -1.37 5.12
N HIS A 81 5.43 -0.12 5.45
CA HIS A 81 4.59 0.70 6.32
C HIS A 81 3.15 0.82 5.81
N ARG A 82 2.96 1.04 4.50
CA ARG A 82 1.63 1.09 3.89
C ARG A 82 0.89 -0.25 3.95
N PHE A 83 1.57 -1.36 3.67
CA PHE A 83 0.99 -2.69 3.78
C PHE A 83 0.58 -3.01 5.22
N ASP A 84 1.36 -2.62 6.21
CA ASP A 84 1.03 -2.80 7.62
C ASP A 84 -0.21 -2.01 8.02
N LEU A 85 -0.32 -0.73 7.59
CA LEU A 85 -1.51 0.09 7.83
C LEU A 85 -2.77 -0.47 7.17
N ILE A 86 -2.65 -0.97 5.93
CA ILE A 86 -3.76 -1.61 5.21
C ILE A 86 -4.16 -2.91 5.90
N ARG A 87 -3.18 -3.72 6.31
CA ARG A 87 -3.40 -4.99 7.01
C ARG A 87 -4.10 -4.77 8.35
N GLN A 88 -3.67 -3.78 9.13
CA GLN A 88 -4.35 -3.38 10.37
C GLN A 88 -5.80 -2.98 10.09
N SER A 89 -6.03 -2.10 9.12
CA SER A 89 -7.38 -1.65 8.75
C SER A 89 -8.29 -2.79 8.27
N LEU A 90 -7.75 -3.75 7.53
CA LEU A 90 -8.46 -4.95 7.10
C LEU A 90 -8.82 -5.84 8.31
N ASN A 91 -7.88 -6.05 9.23
CA ASN A 91 -8.12 -6.84 10.43
C ASN A 91 -9.19 -6.21 11.33
N ASP A 92 -9.18 -4.89 11.48
CA ASP A 92 -10.22 -4.15 12.21
C ASP A 92 -11.60 -4.36 11.56
N ALA A 93 -11.68 -4.21 10.23
CA ALA A 93 -12.91 -4.43 9.49
C ALA A 93 -13.41 -5.88 9.60
N LEU A 94 -12.53 -6.87 9.52
CA LEU A 94 -12.85 -8.29 9.68
C LEU A 94 -13.40 -8.61 11.08
N LEU A 95 -12.74 -8.10 12.12
CA LEU A 95 -13.15 -8.31 13.51
C LEU A 95 -14.54 -7.73 13.77
N LEU A 96 -14.78 -6.49 13.33
CA LEU A 96 -16.08 -5.84 13.48
C LEU A 96 -17.17 -6.52 12.65
N ALA A 97 -16.86 -6.95 11.42
CA ALA A 97 -17.80 -7.66 10.56
C ALA A 97 -18.26 -8.98 11.19
N ILE A 98 -17.32 -9.81 11.64
CA ILE A 98 -17.64 -11.11 12.27
C ILE A 98 -18.41 -10.88 13.56
N SER A 99 -17.98 -9.94 14.40
CA SER A 99 -18.66 -9.64 15.66
C SER A 99 -20.08 -9.15 15.42
N LEU A 100 -20.30 -8.26 14.45
CA LEU A 100 -21.62 -7.72 14.11
C LEU A 100 -22.54 -8.81 13.55
N LEU A 101 -22.03 -9.68 12.67
CA LEU A 101 -22.78 -10.81 12.14
C LEU A 101 -23.15 -11.80 13.23
N ALA A 102 -22.21 -12.17 14.10
CA ALA A 102 -22.43 -13.08 15.21
C ALA A 102 -23.44 -12.52 16.23
N LEU A 103 -23.35 -11.23 16.55
CA LEU A 103 -24.27 -10.55 17.47
C LEU A 103 -25.70 -10.59 16.93
N LEU A 104 -25.89 -10.14 15.69
CA LEU A 104 -27.21 -10.07 15.06
C LEU A 104 -27.81 -11.47 14.80
N ALA A 105 -26.97 -12.45 14.47
CA ALA A 105 -27.38 -13.85 14.37
C ALA A 105 -27.78 -14.44 15.74
N GLY A 106 -27.12 -14.05 16.84
CA GLY A 106 -27.49 -14.49 18.19
C GLY A 106 -28.86 -13.96 18.64
N PHE A 107 -29.25 -12.77 18.16
CA PHE A 107 -30.60 -12.20 18.34
C PHE A 107 -31.63 -12.68 17.30
N ASP A 108 -31.30 -13.72 16.51
CA ASP A 108 -32.15 -14.28 15.45
C ASP A 108 -32.68 -13.22 14.47
N ARG A 109 -31.88 -12.19 14.16
CA ARG A 109 -32.27 -11.12 13.21
C ARG A 109 -32.29 -11.62 11.77
N LEU A 110 -33.15 -11.00 10.97
CA LEU A 110 -33.31 -11.31 9.54
C LEU A 110 -32.05 -11.00 8.73
N THR A 111 -31.85 -11.69 7.61
CA THR A 111 -30.74 -11.46 6.68
C THR A 111 -30.71 -10.04 6.12
N ALA A 112 -31.86 -9.42 5.91
CA ALA A 112 -31.95 -8.01 5.51
C ALA A 112 -31.30 -7.08 6.55
N SER A 113 -31.50 -7.35 7.85
CA SER A 113 -30.89 -6.58 8.94
C SER A 113 -29.38 -6.79 9.00
N LEU A 114 -28.92 -8.04 8.81
CA LEU A 114 -27.50 -8.37 8.71
C LEU A 114 -26.83 -7.63 7.55
N GLN A 115 -27.45 -7.66 6.36
CA GLN A 115 -26.96 -6.98 5.17
C GLN A 115 -26.91 -5.46 5.36
N PHE A 116 -27.97 -4.87 5.89
CA PHE A 116 -28.02 -3.43 6.19
C PHE A 116 -26.93 -3.04 7.18
N ALA A 117 -26.72 -3.82 8.24
CA ALA A 117 -25.70 -3.56 9.24
C ALA A 117 -24.27 -3.62 8.65
N LEU A 118 -23.99 -4.57 7.74
CA LEU A 118 -22.70 -4.62 7.03
C LEU A 118 -22.48 -3.41 6.12
N TRP A 119 -23.51 -2.95 5.41
CA TRP A 119 -23.43 -1.73 4.60
C TRP A 119 -23.16 -0.50 5.45
N LEU A 120 -23.87 -0.39 6.58
CA LEU A 120 -23.69 0.70 7.53
C LEU A 120 -22.28 0.67 8.12
N LEU A 121 -21.77 -0.51 8.50
CA LEU A 121 -20.40 -0.68 8.97
C LEU A 121 -19.37 -0.29 7.91
N ALA A 122 -19.60 -0.62 6.64
CA ALA A 122 -18.70 -0.27 5.55
C ALA A 122 -18.62 1.24 5.33
N ILE A 123 -19.76 1.92 5.27
CA ILE A 123 -19.84 3.36 5.05
C ILE A 123 -19.29 4.11 6.26
N CYS A 124 -19.76 3.79 7.48
CA CYS A 124 -19.32 4.45 8.70
C CYS A 124 -17.85 4.19 8.98
N GLY A 125 -17.37 2.96 8.75
CA GLY A 125 -15.97 2.61 8.91
C GLY A 125 -15.05 3.35 7.93
N ALA A 126 -15.43 3.42 6.66
CA ALA A 126 -14.69 4.21 5.67
C ALA A 126 -14.70 5.71 6.00
N ALA A 127 -15.86 6.27 6.38
CA ALA A 127 -15.98 7.67 6.79
C ALA A 127 -15.11 7.97 8.02
N TRP A 128 -15.11 7.07 9.01
CA TRP A 128 -14.27 7.17 10.20
C TRP A 128 -12.78 7.18 9.86
N GLN A 129 -12.32 6.29 8.98
CA GLN A 129 -10.92 6.27 8.54
C GLN A 129 -10.55 7.59 7.84
N ILE A 130 -11.40 8.08 6.92
CA ILE A 130 -11.17 9.35 6.21
C ILE A 130 -11.06 10.51 7.21
N TRP A 131 -11.98 10.57 8.19
CA TRP A 131 -11.99 11.61 9.21
C TRP A 131 -10.74 11.56 10.09
N ARG A 132 -10.35 10.39 10.58
CA ARG A 132 -9.14 10.21 11.40
C ARG A 132 -7.87 10.57 10.64
N THR A 133 -7.80 10.28 9.34
CA THR A 133 -6.61 10.58 8.52
C THR A 133 -6.46 12.06 8.17
N ARG A 134 -7.55 12.83 8.12
CA ARG A 134 -7.48 14.30 7.90
C ARG A 134 -6.68 14.99 9.01
N SER A 135 -6.78 14.52 10.24
CA SER A 135 -6.10 15.11 11.40
C SER A 135 -4.58 14.85 11.41
N THR A 136 -4.10 13.82 10.69
CA THR A 136 -2.67 13.48 10.60
C THR A 136 -1.91 14.22 9.49
N LEU A 137 -2.59 15.08 8.72
CA LEU A 137 -2.01 15.81 7.58
C LEU A 137 -1.43 17.18 7.98
N ALA A 138 -1.43 17.51 9.27
CA ALA A 138 -0.81 18.73 9.75
C ALA A 138 0.73 18.58 9.75
N VAL A 139 1.38 19.45 8.97
CA VAL A 139 2.82 19.76 8.99
C VAL A 139 3.74 18.68 8.43
N ASN A 140 3.64 18.42 7.13
CA ASN A 140 4.84 18.34 6.31
C ASN A 140 4.64 19.36 5.19
N THR A 141 4.77 20.64 5.54
CA THR A 141 5.36 21.59 4.62
C THR A 141 6.70 20.97 4.26
N ALA A 142 6.75 20.25 3.14
CA ALA A 142 8.00 20.02 2.46
C ALA A 142 8.64 21.41 2.41
N ASP A 143 9.74 21.58 3.14
CA ASP A 143 10.59 22.73 2.90
C ASP A 143 10.75 22.79 1.39
N ASN A 144 10.23 23.88 0.81
CA ASN A 144 10.37 24.16 -0.60
C ASN A 144 11.83 24.54 -0.86
N THR A 145 12.77 23.67 -0.51
CA THR A 145 14.09 23.64 -1.12
C THR A 145 13.87 23.20 -2.56
N LEU A 146 13.48 24.17 -3.38
CA LEU A 146 13.56 24.06 -4.82
C LEU A 146 14.98 23.61 -5.15
N PRO A 147 15.14 22.63 -6.06
CA PRO A 147 16.47 22.21 -6.48
C PRO A 147 17.23 23.45 -6.98
N GLY A 148 18.37 23.75 -6.34
CA GLY A 148 19.26 24.81 -6.77
C GLY A 148 19.84 24.54 -8.16
N ALA A 149 20.60 25.50 -8.70
CA ALA A 149 21.22 25.37 -10.02
C ALA A 149 22.08 24.09 -10.16
N GLU A 150 22.61 23.56 -9.05
CA GLU A 150 23.41 22.33 -8.99
C GLU A 150 22.63 21.07 -9.39
N ALA A 151 21.31 21.07 -9.28
CA ALA A 151 20.49 19.95 -9.72
C ALA A 151 20.57 19.70 -11.22
N SER A 152 20.91 20.72 -12.02
CA SER A 152 21.14 20.57 -13.46
C SER A 152 22.31 19.63 -13.79
N LEU A 153 23.24 19.45 -12.85
CA LEU A 153 24.39 18.54 -12.94
C LEU A 153 24.05 17.11 -12.49
N GLY A 154 22.77 16.82 -12.24
CA GLY A 154 22.29 15.51 -11.83
C GLY A 154 22.64 15.14 -10.40
N LEU A 155 22.66 13.84 -10.12
CA LEU A 155 22.86 13.33 -8.77
C LEU A 155 24.25 13.65 -8.21
N TYR A 156 25.25 13.76 -9.09
CA TYR A 156 26.60 14.23 -8.72
C TYR A 156 26.57 15.67 -8.21
N GLY A 157 25.94 16.60 -8.93
CA GLY A 157 25.82 17.99 -8.51
C GLY A 157 25.15 18.14 -7.15
N ILE A 158 24.11 17.34 -6.90
CA ILE A 158 23.41 17.33 -5.61
C ILE A 158 24.31 16.85 -4.47
N LEU A 159 25.16 15.84 -4.71
CA LEU A 159 26.12 15.37 -3.70
C LEU A 159 27.16 16.46 -3.38
N ILE A 160 27.69 17.14 -4.41
CA ILE A 160 28.65 18.24 -4.23
C ILE A 160 28.03 19.41 -3.47
N ALA A 161 26.79 19.76 -3.79
CA ALA A 161 26.04 20.82 -3.10
C ALA A 161 25.84 20.55 -1.60
N LYS A 162 25.85 19.28 -1.20
CA LYS A 162 25.79 18.83 0.21
C LYS A 162 27.17 18.69 0.86
N GLU A 163 28.19 19.32 0.27
CA GLU A 163 29.57 19.34 0.77
C GLU A 163 30.23 17.96 0.86
N ILE A 164 29.77 16.99 0.07
CA ILE A 164 30.37 15.66 0.00
C ILE A 164 31.62 15.74 -0.87
N ASP A 165 32.71 15.11 -0.42
CA ASP A 165 33.96 15.03 -1.16
C ASP A 165 33.72 14.51 -2.60
N PRO A 166 34.18 15.24 -3.64
CA PRO A 166 34.05 14.84 -5.04
C PRO A 166 34.48 13.40 -5.33
N SER A 167 35.55 12.93 -4.68
CA SER A 167 36.06 11.57 -4.89
C SER A 167 35.07 10.51 -4.40
N LEU A 168 34.45 10.77 -3.24
CA LEU A 168 33.42 9.92 -2.64
C LEU A 168 32.13 9.97 -3.46
N ALA A 169 31.71 11.16 -3.90
CA ALA A 169 30.51 11.34 -4.71
C ALA A 169 30.59 10.56 -6.05
N GLN A 170 31.74 10.63 -6.74
CA GLN A 170 31.96 9.84 -7.96
C GLN A 170 31.94 8.34 -7.69
N ARG A 171 32.56 7.90 -6.59
CA ARG A 171 32.57 6.49 -6.19
C ARG A 171 31.17 5.98 -5.92
N LEU A 172 30.36 6.69 -5.14
CA LEU A 172 28.97 6.30 -4.86
C LEU A 172 28.14 6.13 -6.13
N ILE A 173 28.28 7.04 -7.10
CA ILE A 173 27.56 6.95 -8.38
C ILE A 173 28.05 5.77 -9.21
N LYS A 174 29.38 5.57 -9.26
CA LYS A 174 29.98 4.45 -9.99
C LYS A 174 29.52 3.11 -9.42
N ASP A 175 29.56 2.97 -8.10
CA ASP A 175 29.16 1.76 -7.38
C ASP A 175 27.66 1.49 -7.56
N LEU A 176 26.82 2.54 -7.55
CA LEU A 176 25.38 2.45 -7.82
C LEU A 176 25.06 1.96 -9.23
N ARG A 177 25.84 2.36 -10.23
CA ARG A 177 25.69 1.89 -11.62
C ARG A 177 26.09 0.42 -11.79
N GLN A 178 26.94 -0.11 -10.91
CA GLN A 178 27.37 -1.51 -10.93
C GLN A 178 26.36 -2.42 -10.25
N ASP A 179 25.92 -2.07 -9.04
CA ASP A 179 24.89 -2.81 -8.31
C ASP A 179 24.08 -1.89 -7.40
N ILE A 180 22.83 -1.64 -7.82
CA ILE A 180 21.88 -0.77 -7.13
C ILE A 180 21.52 -1.35 -5.77
N SER A 181 21.39 -2.68 -5.67
CA SER A 181 20.82 -3.32 -4.49
C SER A 181 21.73 -3.27 -3.27
N SER A 182 23.05 -3.34 -3.48
CA SER A 182 24.06 -3.28 -2.42
C SER A 182 24.48 -1.85 -2.05
N HIS A 183 24.45 -0.90 -3.00
CA HIS A 183 24.97 0.46 -2.77
C HIS A 183 23.91 1.54 -2.49
N LEU A 184 22.61 1.22 -2.64
CA LEU A 184 21.53 2.19 -2.37
C LEU A 184 21.52 2.69 -0.92
N ALA A 185 21.82 1.83 0.05
CA ALA A 185 21.86 2.21 1.46
C ALA A 185 22.98 3.23 1.75
N ALA A 186 24.16 3.05 1.15
CA ALA A 186 25.28 3.98 1.30
C ALA A 186 24.93 5.36 0.73
N LEU A 187 24.22 5.40 -0.40
CA LEU A 187 23.74 6.66 -0.97
C LEU A 187 22.66 7.32 -0.10
N GLN A 188 21.69 6.55 0.41
CA GLN A 188 20.65 7.08 1.30
C GLN A 188 21.19 7.65 2.61
N ASN A 189 22.29 7.11 3.13
CA ASN A 189 22.95 7.66 4.32
C ASN A 189 23.51 9.06 4.08
N GLN A 190 24.00 9.34 2.87
CA GLN A 190 24.54 10.65 2.50
C GLN A 190 23.45 11.61 1.99
N LEU A 191 22.39 11.07 1.39
CA LEU A 191 21.24 11.81 0.88
C LEU A 191 19.93 11.25 1.47
N PRO A 192 19.57 11.61 2.72
CA PRO A 192 18.34 11.12 3.34
C PRO A 192 17.07 11.55 2.59
N GLU A 193 17.14 12.66 1.83
CA GLU A 193 16.05 13.16 0.97
C GLU A 193 15.64 12.18 -0.15
N LEU A 194 16.50 11.21 -0.47
CA LEU A 194 16.16 10.10 -1.36
C LEU A 194 15.07 9.20 -0.77
N ALA A 195 14.90 9.15 0.55
CA ALA A 195 13.84 8.34 1.15
C ALA A 195 12.45 8.96 0.82
N PRO A 196 11.52 8.17 0.25
CA PRO A 196 10.20 8.68 -0.09
C PRO A 196 9.38 8.94 1.17
N ALA A 197 8.54 9.99 1.13
CA ALA A 197 7.62 10.29 2.22
C ALA A 197 6.66 9.13 2.47
N THR A 198 6.52 8.73 3.74
CA THR A 198 5.68 7.61 4.16
C THR A 198 4.19 7.95 4.14
N GLY A 199 3.83 9.21 4.43
CA GLY A 199 2.46 9.72 4.40
C GLY A 199 2.12 10.42 3.08
N THR A 200 1.30 9.78 2.23
CA THR A 200 0.71 10.43 1.05
C THR A 200 -0.83 10.38 1.12
N PRO A 201 -1.55 11.34 0.52
CA PRO A 201 -3.02 11.34 0.51
C PRO A 201 -3.60 10.07 -0.13
N TYR A 202 -2.91 9.51 -1.13
CA TYR A 202 -3.29 8.24 -1.75
C TYR A 202 -3.26 7.07 -0.75
N ALA A 203 -2.25 7.00 0.13
CA ALA A 203 -2.18 5.94 1.14
C ALA A 203 -3.38 5.96 2.10
N GLN A 204 -3.92 7.15 2.38
CA GLN A 204 -5.08 7.33 3.25
C GLN A 204 -6.38 6.90 2.56
N ALA A 205 -6.57 7.26 1.28
CA ALA A 205 -7.70 6.79 0.49
C ALA A 205 -7.71 5.25 0.38
N PHE A 206 -6.53 4.63 0.20
CA PHE A 206 -6.41 3.17 0.19
C PHE A 206 -6.79 2.52 1.53
N LYS A 207 -6.46 3.17 2.66
CA LYS A 207 -6.88 2.68 3.98
C LYS A 207 -8.41 2.71 4.11
N ALA A 208 -9.07 3.77 3.67
CA ALA A 208 -10.53 3.85 3.67
C ALA A 208 -11.18 2.80 2.75
N ILE A 209 -10.64 2.62 1.54
CA ILE A 209 -11.13 1.63 0.57
C ILE A 209 -10.97 0.20 1.11
N SER A 210 -9.97 -0.06 1.95
CA SER A 210 -9.72 -1.39 2.50
C SER A 210 -10.90 -1.96 3.30
N TRP A 211 -11.74 -1.11 3.92
CA TRP A 211 -12.94 -1.55 4.66
C TRP A 211 -13.99 -2.19 3.76
N PHE A 212 -14.09 -1.74 2.50
CA PHE A 212 -15.04 -2.29 1.56
C PHE A 212 -14.64 -3.68 1.07
N ILE A 213 -13.34 -4.03 1.08
CA ILE A 213 -12.83 -5.30 0.55
C ILE A 213 -13.48 -6.52 1.24
N PRO A 214 -13.50 -6.64 2.58
CA PRO A 214 -14.18 -7.75 3.25
C PRO A 214 -15.71 -7.58 3.28
N LEU A 215 -16.22 -6.35 3.40
CA LEU A 215 -17.64 -6.11 3.70
C LEU A 215 -18.56 -6.22 2.48
N LEU A 216 -18.14 -5.73 1.30
CA LEU A 216 -18.95 -5.78 0.08
C LEU A 216 -19.29 -7.22 -0.34
N PRO A 217 -18.32 -8.14 -0.45
CA PRO A 217 -18.61 -9.53 -0.83
C PRO A 217 -19.55 -10.21 0.17
N SER A 218 -19.37 -9.98 1.47
CA SER A 218 -20.24 -10.54 2.51
C SER A 218 -21.65 -9.96 2.45
N ALA A 219 -21.80 -8.64 2.29
CA ALA A 219 -23.11 -7.99 2.16
C ALA A 219 -23.84 -8.42 0.88
N TRP A 220 -23.12 -8.67 -0.20
CA TRP A 220 -23.68 -9.18 -1.44
C TRP A 220 -24.12 -10.64 -1.29
N LEU A 221 -23.28 -11.49 -0.70
CA LEU A 221 -23.57 -12.92 -0.48
C LEU A 221 -24.80 -13.13 0.42
N LEU A 222 -24.98 -12.31 1.45
CA LEU A 222 -26.19 -12.31 2.29
C LEU A 222 -27.48 -12.01 1.51
N GLY A 223 -27.40 -11.22 0.43
CA GLY A 223 -28.55 -10.90 -0.40
C GLY A 223 -29.01 -12.06 -1.30
N PHE A 224 -28.11 -13.01 -1.62
CA PHE A 224 -28.42 -14.16 -2.48
C PHE A 224 -28.73 -15.45 -1.72
N MET A 225 -28.29 -15.57 -0.46
CA MET A 225 -28.37 -16.83 0.29
C MET A 225 -29.66 -16.97 1.10
N PRO A 226 -30.16 -18.21 1.31
CA PRO A 226 -31.27 -18.48 2.21
C PRO A 226 -30.99 -17.99 3.64
N ALA A 227 -32.04 -17.54 4.32
CA ALA A 227 -31.93 -16.84 5.60
C ALA A 227 -31.18 -17.61 6.70
N ALA A 228 -31.29 -18.94 6.71
CA ALA A 228 -30.75 -19.79 7.78
C ALA A 228 -29.21 -19.92 7.76
N TRP A 229 -28.56 -19.85 6.59
CA TRP A 229 -27.14 -20.21 6.44
C TRP A 229 -26.24 -19.06 5.99
N GLY A 230 -26.82 -17.96 5.49
CA GLY A 230 -26.05 -16.86 4.89
C GLY A 230 -24.98 -16.27 5.82
N TRP A 231 -25.28 -16.13 7.11
CA TRP A 231 -24.34 -15.56 8.07
C TRP A 231 -23.16 -16.48 8.37
N ILE A 232 -23.37 -17.81 8.43
CA ILE A 232 -22.29 -18.80 8.65
C ILE A 232 -21.31 -18.77 7.49
N ILE A 233 -21.83 -18.77 6.26
CA ILE A 233 -21.01 -18.70 5.04
C ILE A 233 -20.20 -17.40 5.01
N CYS A 234 -20.82 -16.28 5.40
CA CYS A 234 -20.11 -14.99 5.50
C CYS A 234 -19.00 -15.03 6.55
N CYS A 235 -19.24 -15.61 7.73
CA CYS A 235 -18.20 -15.76 8.74
C CYS A 235 -17.04 -16.63 8.25
N LEU A 236 -17.32 -17.75 7.56
CA LEU A 236 -16.29 -18.59 6.95
C LEU A 236 -15.50 -17.83 5.87
N LEU A 237 -16.16 -17.02 5.05
CA LEU A 237 -15.50 -16.16 4.06
C LEU A 237 -14.57 -15.14 4.74
N LEU A 238 -15.01 -14.50 5.82
CA LEU A 238 -14.19 -13.52 6.54
C LEU A 238 -13.01 -14.19 7.26
N ILE A 239 -13.19 -15.38 7.82
CA ILE A 239 -12.11 -16.18 8.43
C ILE A 239 -11.08 -16.62 7.38
N THR A 240 -11.53 -17.12 6.23
CA THR A 240 -10.63 -17.51 5.13
C THR A 240 -9.89 -16.30 4.56
N LEU A 241 -10.56 -15.16 4.43
CA LEU A 241 -9.93 -13.90 4.01
C LEU A 241 -8.87 -13.43 5.02
N SER A 242 -9.12 -13.56 6.32
CA SER A 242 -8.13 -13.28 7.37
C SER A 242 -6.87 -14.14 7.23
N TYR A 243 -7.03 -15.42 6.93
CA TYR A 243 -5.90 -16.31 6.66
C TYR A 243 -5.11 -15.88 5.41
N LEU A 244 -5.78 -15.49 4.33
CA LEU A 244 -5.12 -15.02 3.10
C LEU A 244 -4.30 -13.73 3.32
N ILE A 245 -4.80 -12.81 4.13
CA ILE A 245 -4.15 -11.53 4.43
C ILE A 245 -2.96 -11.73 5.36
N ASN A 246 -3.13 -12.49 6.44
CA ASN A 246 -2.14 -12.60 7.51
C ASN A 246 -1.15 -13.75 7.30
N ARG A 247 -1.52 -14.77 6.51
CA ARG A 247 -0.79 -16.04 6.30
C ARG A 247 -0.40 -16.75 7.60
N GLN A 248 -1.16 -16.51 8.67
CA GLN A 248 -0.95 -17.08 10.00
C GLN A 248 -2.29 -17.58 10.52
N TRP A 249 -2.29 -18.73 11.20
CA TRP A 249 -3.50 -19.34 11.76
C TRP A 249 -4.01 -18.66 13.05
N GLN A 250 -3.16 -17.86 13.70
CA GLN A 250 -3.53 -17.17 14.94
C GLN A 250 -4.67 -16.16 14.73
N THR A 251 -4.61 -15.35 13.66
CA THR A 251 -5.63 -14.33 13.39
C THR A 251 -7.00 -14.90 13.03
N PRO A 252 -7.17 -15.91 12.14
CA PRO A 252 -8.48 -16.51 11.90
C PRO A 252 -9.02 -17.25 13.13
N ALA A 253 -8.15 -17.87 13.94
CA ALA A 253 -8.58 -18.53 15.18
C ALA A 253 -9.13 -17.52 16.20
N LEU A 254 -8.46 -16.37 16.37
CA LEU A 254 -8.94 -15.29 17.23
C LEU A 254 -10.28 -14.72 16.75
N LEU A 255 -10.44 -14.53 15.43
CA LEU A 255 -11.70 -14.07 14.84
C LEU A 255 -12.84 -15.07 15.05
N ALA A 256 -12.58 -16.37 14.89
CA ALA A 256 -13.56 -17.41 15.13
C ALA A 256 -13.97 -17.44 16.61
N LEU A 257 -13.00 -17.39 17.52
CA LEU A 257 -13.24 -17.37 18.97
C LEU A 257 -14.03 -16.13 19.38
N SER A 258 -13.66 -14.94 18.89
CA SER A 258 -14.40 -13.71 19.19
C SER A 258 -15.83 -13.77 18.66
N GLY A 259 -16.04 -14.30 17.45
CA GLY A 259 -17.36 -14.49 16.88
C GLY A 259 -18.23 -15.45 17.73
N LEU A 260 -17.66 -16.57 18.17
CA LEU A 260 -18.37 -17.52 19.03
C LEU A 260 -18.74 -16.92 20.39
N CYS A 261 -17.82 -16.20 21.03
CA CYS A 261 -18.10 -15.52 22.30
C CYS A 261 -19.22 -14.48 22.16
N VAL A 262 -19.18 -13.66 21.11
CA VAL A 262 -20.22 -12.65 20.84
C VAL A 262 -21.57 -13.29 20.55
N TYR A 263 -21.60 -14.37 19.75
CA TYR A 263 -22.83 -15.12 19.49
C TYR A 263 -23.42 -15.70 20.78
N ALA A 264 -22.60 -16.35 21.61
CA ALA A 264 -23.04 -16.94 22.86
C ALA A 264 -23.59 -15.89 23.83
N LEU A 265 -22.91 -14.73 23.96
CA LEU A 265 -23.38 -13.61 24.79
C LEU A 265 -24.69 -13.02 24.26
N ALA A 266 -24.82 -12.83 22.95
CA ALA A 266 -26.06 -12.35 22.34
C ALA A 266 -27.21 -13.32 22.58
N LYS A 267 -26.95 -14.62 22.46
CA LYS A 267 -27.98 -15.64 22.70
C LYS A 267 -28.39 -15.65 24.17
N LEU A 268 -27.43 -15.64 25.11
CA LEU A 268 -27.72 -15.54 26.54
C LEU A 268 -28.54 -14.29 26.87
N ALA A 269 -28.19 -13.14 26.32
CA ALA A 269 -28.93 -11.89 26.51
C ALA A 269 -30.31 -11.88 25.83
N HIS A 270 -30.54 -12.73 24.83
CA HIS A 270 -31.86 -12.90 24.22
C HIS A 270 -32.77 -13.80 25.06
N TRP A 271 -32.18 -14.72 25.85
CA TRP A 271 -32.91 -15.64 26.73
C TRP A 271 -33.23 -15.05 28.11
N LEU A 272 -32.42 -14.10 28.58
CA LEU A 272 -32.64 -13.34 29.83
C LEU A 272 -33.65 -12.22 29.63
#